data_AF-A0A3M6ZL40-F1
#
_entry.id   AF-A0A3M6ZL40-F1
#
_cell.length_a   1.000
_cell.length_b   1.000
_cell.length_c   1.000
_cell.angle_alpha   90.00
_cell.angle_beta   90.00
_cell.angle_gamma   90.00
#
_symmetry.space_group_name_H-M   'P 1'
#
loop_
_entity.id
_entity.type
_entity.pdbx_description
1 polymer ?
#
loop_
_entity_poly.entity_id
_entity_poly.type
_entity_poly.pdbx_seq_one_letter_code
_entity_poly.pdbx_strand_id
1 'polypeptide(L)'
;MSGQPVSFDQHPPHGHPANTDPSTQSTDKPSTASHPPSTKPDPTETQPHPKFHGPDGKTGGAVQDAAQGGFAAASSTSPAEQPGAQINGPELARLKAMLRRGLRQFPDWPEKGILFEDIMPLFASHALHSSLTRAMEMQIAHVFNTTTGEKSDVDVVVGLESRGFLFGPQLALRLGAGFVPVRKKGKLPGEVATETFKKEYGEDVFQMQSDAIQKGQKVVIVDDIIATGGSAAAAGNLVRKLGGNLLGYVFIMELDFLKGREKLDAPVHTLLTGQEKALDLPLGQTKESAEEAAKPVTDAGGAASQQQP
;
A
#
# COMPACT_ATOMS: atom_id res chain seq x y z
N MET A 1 19.61 39.25 51.19
CA MET A 1 19.56 38.68 52.57
C MET A 1 18.11 38.77 53.02
N SER A 2 17.34 37.75 53.37
CA SER A 2 17.51 36.29 53.43
C SER A 2 16.10 35.70 53.25
N GLY A 3 15.92 34.80 52.29
CA GLY A 3 14.71 33.97 52.23
C GLY A 3 14.76 32.90 53.32
N GLN A 4 13.62 32.59 53.91
CA GLN A 4 13.43 31.37 54.71
C GLN A 4 12.58 30.38 53.91
N PRO A 5 12.90 29.07 53.97
CA PRO A 5 12.22 28.05 53.17
C PRO A 5 10.94 27.56 53.86
N VAL A 6 9.93 27.24 53.05
CA VAL A 6 8.70 26.57 53.49
C VAL A 6 8.89 25.07 53.31
N SER A 7 8.80 24.31 54.41
CA SER A 7 8.77 22.85 54.45
C SER A 7 7.30 22.40 54.47
N PHE A 8 6.95 21.48 53.58
CA PHE A 8 5.64 20.81 53.52
C PHE A 8 5.84 19.35 53.93
N ASP A 9 5.66 19.09 55.21
CA ASP A 9 5.39 17.75 55.74
C ASP A 9 4.27 17.88 56.77
N GLN A 10 3.25 17.02 56.62
CA GLN A 10 2.13 16.69 57.53
C GLN A 10 0.74 16.88 56.89
N HIS A 11 0.28 15.82 56.20
CA HIS A 11 -1.15 15.50 56.11
C HIS A 11 -1.39 14.08 56.68
N PRO A 12 -2.40 13.90 57.55
CA PRO A 12 -2.71 12.61 58.15
C PRO A 12 -3.47 11.66 57.19
N PRO A 13 -3.36 10.33 57.38
CA PRO A 13 -3.98 9.33 56.51
C PRO A 13 -5.47 9.15 56.85
N HIS A 14 -6.34 9.25 55.85
CA HIS A 14 -7.75 8.85 55.97
C HIS A 14 -7.95 7.46 55.37
N GLY A 15 -8.49 6.57 56.20
CA GLY A 15 -8.49 5.12 56.02
C GLY A 15 -9.54 4.54 55.08
N HIS A 16 -9.25 3.32 54.64
CA HIS A 16 -10.19 2.37 54.06
C HIS A 16 -10.93 1.61 55.17
N PRO A 17 -12.24 1.34 55.04
CA PRO A 17 -12.90 0.38 55.90
C PRO A 17 -12.59 -1.05 55.45
N ALA A 18 -12.10 -1.85 56.40
CA ALA A 18 -12.08 -3.30 56.33
C ALA A 18 -13.52 -3.85 56.42
N ASN A 19 -13.83 -4.88 55.65
CA ASN A 19 -14.96 -5.75 55.93
C ASN A 19 -14.50 -7.21 55.99
N THR A 20 -15.03 -7.88 56.99
CA THR A 20 -14.64 -9.15 57.59
C THR A 20 -15.38 -10.35 56.96
N ASP A 21 -14.63 -11.43 56.73
CA ASP A 21 -14.90 -12.87 56.45
C ASP A 21 -16.32 -13.49 56.64
N PRO A 22 -16.64 -14.71 56.10
CA PRO A 22 -15.71 -15.80 55.74
C PRO A 22 -15.96 -16.58 54.43
N SER A 23 -14.90 -17.30 54.07
CA SER A 23 -14.77 -18.38 53.10
C SER A 23 -15.80 -19.52 53.19
N THR A 24 -16.27 -20.00 52.03
CA THR A 24 -16.60 -21.42 51.81
C THR A 24 -15.87 -21.93 50.58
N GLN A 25 -14.91 -22.83 50.80
CA GLN A 25 -14.15 -23.56 49.79
C GLN A 25 -15.04 -24.55 49.01
N SER A 26 -14.80 -24.66 47.70
CA SER A 26 -15.11 -25.82 46.87
C SER A 26 -14.05 -25.97 45.78
N THR A 27 -13.02 -26.75 46.10
CA THR A 27 -12.16 -27.61 45.28
C THR A 27 -12.02 -27.38 43.76
N ASP A 28 -10.81 -26.95 43.37
CA ASP A 28 -9.92 -27.42 42.30
C ASP A 28 -10.48 -28.08 41.02
N LYS A 29 -10.20 -27.42 39.88
CA LYS A 29 -9.56 -28.04 38.69
C LYS A 29 -8.78 -26.98 37.88
N PRO A 30 -7.55 -27.28 37.42
CA PRO A 30 -6.63 -26.28 36.88
C PRO A 30 -6.92 -25.86 35.43
N SER A 31 -6.68 -24.57 35.20
CA SER A 31 -6.55 -23.90 33.92
C SER A 31 -5.36 -24.47 33.12
N THR A 32 -5.61 -24.95 31.91
CA THR A 32 -4.55 -25.29 30.94
C THR A 32 -4.47 -24.20 29.88
N ALA A 33 -3.85 -23.08 30.22
CA ALA A 33 -3.15 -22.25 29.25
C ALA A 33 -1.71 -22.76 29.17
N SER A 34 -1.34 -23.37 28.04
CA SER A 34 0.06 -23.67 27.72
C SER A 34 0.42 -22.90 26.45
N HIS A 35 0.93 -21.68 26.63
CA HIS A 35 1.74 -21.03 25.61
C HIS A 35 3.07 -21.78 25.45
N PRO A 36 3.56 -22.00 24.22
CA PRO A 36 4.91 -22.51 24.02
C PRO A 36 5.95 -21.44 24.42
N PRO A 37 7.12 -21.83 24.96
CA PRO A 37 8.17 -20.88 25.32
C PRO A 37 8.80 -20.24 24.08
N SER A 38 9.03 -18.93 24.16
CA SER A 38 9.72 -18.12 23.17
C SER A 38 11.23 -18.34 23.23
N THR A 39 11.78 -19.13 22.32
CA THR A 39 13.24 -19.24 22.11
C THR A 39 13.65 -18.65 20.76
N LYS A 40 13.63 -17.33 20.65
CA LYS A 40 14.44 -16.55 19.68
C LYS A 40 14.78 -15.20 20.31
N PRO A 41 16.07 -14.79 20.35
CA PRO A 41 16.43 -13.47 20.84
C PRO A 41 15.98 -12.36 19.87
N ASP A 42 15.64 -11.23 20.45
CA ASP A 42 15.27 -9.95 19.84
C ASP A 42 16.42 -9.40 18.96
N PRO A 43 16.20 -9.03 17.68
CA PRO A 43 17.26 -8.48 16.83
C PRO A 43 17.60 -7.00 17.11
N THR A 44 17.16 -6.43 18.24
CA THR A 44 17.34 -4.99 18.54
C THR A 44 18.29 -4.69 19.71
N GLU A 45 19.09 -5.67 20.17
CA GLU A 45 20.17 -5.39 21.12
C GLU A 45 21.48 -4.96 20.41
N THR A 46 21.81 -3.69 20.60
CA THR A 46 22.95 -2.97 20.05
C THR A 46 24.27 -3.40 20.69
N GLN A 47 25.19 -3.91 19.86
CA GLN A 47 26.62 -4.04 20.20
C GLN A 47 27.36 -2.75 19.75
N PRO A 48 28.32 -2.23 20.54
CA PRO A 48 29.10 -1.05 20.15
C PRO A 48 30.04 -1.35 18.98
N HIS A 49 30.09 -0.45 18.00
CA HIS A 49 30.91 -0.55 16.80
C HIS A 49 32.42 -0.65 17.11
N PRO A 50 33.20 -1.45 16.34
CA PRO A 50 34.64 -1.49 16.46
C PRO A 50 35.29 -0.20 15.91
N LYS A 51 36.20 0.38 16.70
CA LYS A 51 37.03 1.53 16.32
C LYS A 51 38.03 1.13 15.24
N PHE A 52 37.88 1.70 14.04
CA PHE A 52 38.91 1.64 13.00
C PHE A 52 40.15 2.41 13.47
N HIS A 53 41.26 1.70 13.71
CA HIS A 53 42.58 2.28 13.91
C HIS A 53 43.23 2.43 12.52
N GLY A 54 43.44 3.67 12.08
CA GLY A 54 44.33 3.96 10.96
C GLY A 54 45.78 3.90 11.44
N PRO A 55 46.74 3.46 10.61
CA PRO A 55 48.14 3.44 10.99
C PRO A 55 48.73 4.85 10.93
N ASP A 56 49.28 5.24 12.07
CA ASP A 56 50.24 6.29 12.41
C ASP A 56 50.75 7.22 11.30
N GLY A 57 50.58 8.53 11.55
CA GLY A 57 51.16 9.59 10.76
C GLY A 57 52.61 9.93 11.12
N LYS A 58 53.24 10.76 10.26
CA LYS A 58 54.02 11.94 10.68
C LYS A 58 54.44 12.82 9.48
N THR A 59 54.32 14.13 9.75
CA THR A 59 55.13 15.29 9.32
C THR A 59 55.14 15.74 7.84
N GLY A 60 54.43 16.85 7.59
CA GLY A 60 55.02 18.19 7.39
C GLY A 60 55.83 18.49 6.11
N GLY A 61 55.45 19.56 5.40
CA GLY A 61 56.34 20.30 4.50
C GLY A 61 55.71 20.72 3.18
N ALA A 62 55.45 22.02 3.02
CA ALA A 62 55.08 22.64 1.76
C ALA A 62 56.28 22.77 0.81
N VAL A 63 56.13 22.45 -0.47
CA VAL A 63 56.92 23.04 -1.59
C VAL A 63 56.09 23.01 -2.89
N GLN A 64 56.29 24.04 -3.70
CA GLN A 64 55.65 24.44 -4.96
C GLN A 64 55.97 23.58 -6.19
N ASP A 65 55.09 23.71 -7.19
CA ASP A 65 55.24 23.71 -8.67
C ASP A 65 56.21 22.74 -9.38
N ALA A 66 55.66 21.98 -10.35
CA ALA A 66 56.11 22.01 -11.76
C ALA A 66 55.23 21.13 -12.68
N ALA A 67 54.42 21.83 -13.47
CA ALA A 67 54.06 21.65 -14.88
C ALA A 67 54.32 20.35 -15.70
N GLN A 68 53.37 20.15 -16.64
CA GLN A 68 53.45 19.62 -18.01
C GLN A 68 52.91 18.21 -18.30
N GLY A 69 51.93 18.17 -19.22
CA GLY A 69 51.46 16.95 -19.88
C GLY A 69 50.06 17.11 -20.46
N GLY A 70 49.90 17.99 -21.46
CA GLY A 70 48.63 18.17 -22.18
C GLY A 70 48.33 17.02 -23.16
N PHE A 71 47.05 16.71 -23.30
CA PHE A 71 46.47 16.23 -24.55
C PHE A 71 45.11 16.90 -24.77
N ALA A 72 44.94 17.40 -25.98
CA ALA A 72 43.87 18.27 -26.42
C ALA A 72 42.57 17.51 -26.75
N ALA A 73 41.47 18.22 -26.49
CA ALA A 73 40.24 18.34 -27.29
C ALA A 73 39.52 17.08 -27.79
N ALA A 74 38.34 16.84 -27.22
CA ALA A 74 37.14 16.58 -28.02
C ALA A 74 35.93 17.26 -27.35
N SER A 75 35.64 18.47 -27.83
CA SER A 75 34.39 19.19 -27.59
C SER A 75 33.22 18.41 -28.19
N SER A 76 32.36 17.83 -27.34
CA SER A 76 31.01 17.48 -27.74
C SER A 76 30.06 18.47 -27.09
N THR A 77 29.52 19.33 -27.93
CA THR A 77 28.44 20.26 -27.64
C THR A 77 27.22 19.48 -27.13
N SER A 78 26.90 19.65 -25.85
CA SER A 78 25.59 19.28 -25.30
C SER A 78 24.51 20.09 -26.02
N PRO A 79 23.46 19.48 -26.59
CA PRO A 79 22.31 20.23 -27.04
C PRO A 79 21.58 20.78 -25.81
N ALA A 80 21.35 22.10 -25.85
CA ALA A 80 20.59 22.85 -24.87
C ALA A 80 19.23 22.20 -24.57
N GLU A 81 18.92 22.11 -23.28
CA GLU A 81 17.66 21.67 -22.71
C GLU A 81 16.55 22.67 -23.11
N GLN A 82 15.57 22.21 -23.89
CA GLN A 82 14.38 23.00 -24.21
C GLN A 82 13.23 22.70 -23.22
N PRO A 83 12.55 23.72 -22.68
CA PRO A 83 11.46 23.54 -21.74
C PRO A 83 10.13 23.28 -22.47
N GLY A 84 9.54 22.12 -22.21
CA GLY A 84 8.21 21.74 -22.70
C GLY A 84 8.16 20.27 -23.09
N ALA A 85 8.08 19.37 -22.11
CA ALA A 85 7.99 17.94 -22.35
C ALA A 85 6.70 17.60 -23.12
N GLN A 86 6.79 17.47 -24.44
CA GLN A 86 5.83 16.67 -25.20
C GLN A 86 5.93 15.25 -24.66
N ILE A 87 4.85 14.74 -24.07
CA ILE A 87 4.79 13.33 -23.68
C ILE A 87 4.86 12.51 -24.96
N ASN A 88 6.02 11.88 -25.17
CA ASN A 88 6.30 11.09 -26.36
C ASN A 88 5.39 9.85 -26.36
N GLY A 89 4.22 9.94 -26.99
CA GLY A 89 3.31 8.81 -27.20
C GLY A 89 4.00 7.50 -27.62
N PRO A 90 5.04 7.51 -28.49
CA PRO A 90 5.81 6.31 -28.84
C PRO A 90 6.55 5.65 -27.68
N GLU A 91 7.08 6.43 -26.72
CA GLU A 91 7.78 5.89 -25.54
C GLU A 91 6.78 5.18 -24.62
N LEU A 92 5.67 5.83 -24.29
CA LEU A 92 4.66 5.25 -23.42
C LEU A 92 4.07 3.96 -24.02
N ALA A 93 3.82 3.92 -25.32
CA ALA A 93 3.36 2.72 -26.01
C ALA A 93 4.37 1.56 -25.90
N ARG A 94 5.67 1.84 -26.10
CA ARG A 94 6.74 0.84 -25.95
C ARG A 94 6.81 0.30 -24.52
N LEU A 95 6.75 1.18 -23.52
CA LEU A 95 6.77 0.78 -22.11
C LEU A 95 5.56 -0.10 -21.77
N LYS A 96 4.36 0.29 -22.20
CA LYS A 96 3.14 -0.53 -22.01
C LYS A 96 3.30 -1.93 -22.61
N ALA A 97 3.83 -2.05 -23.83
CA ALA A 97 4.07 -3.34 -24.46
C ALA A 97 5.12 -4.19 -23.71
N MET A 98 6.18 -3.57 -23.19
CA MET A 98 7.19 -4.26 -22.37
C MET A 98 6.60 -4.76 -21.05
N LEU A 99 5.83 -3.91 -20.36
CA LEU A 99 5.20 -4.24 -19.09
C LEU A 99 4.18 -5.37 -19.25
N ARG A 100 3.35 -5.33 -20.29
CA ARG A 100 2.36 -6.38 -20.56
C ARG A 100 3.01 -7.75 -20.73
N ARG A 101 4.15 -7.84 -21.42
CA ARG A 101 4.91 -9.10 -21.55
C ARG A 101 5.58 -9.57 -20.24
N GLY A 102 5.73 -8.66 -19.28
CA GLY A 102 6.26 -8.97 -17.95
C GLY A 102 5.21 -9.47 -16.98
N LEU A 103 3.92 -9.45 -17.33
CA LEU A 103 2.86 -10.01 -16.49
C LEU A 103 2.87 -11.54 -16.52
N ARG A 104 2.38 -12.15 -15.45
CA ARG A 104 2.18 -13.59 -15.37
C ARG A 104 0.72 -13.89 -15.06
N GLN A 105 0.13 -14.81 -15.79
CA GLN A 105 -1.27 -15.19 -15.61
C GLN A 105 -1.40 -16.46 -14.76
N PHE A 106 -2.42 -16.47 -13.90
CA PHE A 106 -2.86 -17.63 -13.12
C PHE A 106 -4.34 -17.89 -13.38
N PRO A 107 -4.70 -18.89 -14.19
CA PRO A 107 -6.09 -19.30 -14.36
C PRO A 107 -6.69 -19.85 -13.06
N ASP A 108 -8.00 -19.69 -12.90
CA ASP A 108 -8.79 -20.24 -11.79
C ASP A 108 -8.28 -19.82 -10.39
N TRP A 109 -7.80 -18.58 -10.27
CA TRP A 109 -7.31 -18.03 -9.00
C TRP A 109 -7.90 -16.63 -8.73
N PRO A 110 -8.33 -16.32 -7.49
CA PRO A 110 -8.38 -17.21 -6.32
C PRO A 110 -9.53 -18.22 -6.39
N GLU A 111 -10.43 -18.07 -7.36
CA GLU A 111 -11.60 -18.93 -7.58
C GLU A 111 -11.68 -19.36 -9.05
N LYS A 112 -12.36 -20.48 -9.30
CA LYS A 112 -12.58 -21.01 -10.65
C LYS A 112 -13.28 -19.97 -11.55
N GLY A 113 -12.78 -19.81 -12.77
CA GLY A 113 -13.29 -18.85 -13.75
C GLY A 113 -12.62 -17.48 -13.70
N ILE A 114 -11.73 -17.21 -12.74
CA ILE A 114 -10.99 -15.95 -12.65
C ILE A 114 -9.59 -16.13 -13.26
N LEU A 115 -9.25 -15.29 -14.24
CA LEU A 115 -7.88 -15.14 -14.71
C LEU A 115 -7.19 -14.06 -13.87
N PHE A 116 -6.24 -14.46 -13.02
CA PHE A 116 -5.49 -13.52 -12.21
C PHE A 116 -4.23 -13.03 -12.92
N GLU A 117 -4.03 -11.72 -12.93
CA GLU A 117 -2.83 -11.07 -13.47
C GLU A 117 -1.87 -10.74 -12.32
N ASP A 118 -0.75 -11.46 -12.29
CA ASP A 118 0.32 -11.27 -11.31
C ASP A 118 1.33 -10.23 -11.82
N ILE A 119 1.41 -9.12 -11.09
CA ILE A 119 2.34 -8.00 -11.34
C ILE A 119 3.72 -8.20 -10.71
N MET A 120 3.93 -9.23 -9.86
CA MET A 120 5.20 -9.42 -9.15
C MET A 120 6.45 -9.47 -10.07
N PRO A 121 6.41 -10.06 -11.28
CA PRO A 121 7.60 -10.07 -12.13
C PRO A 121 8.03 -8.67 -12.61
N LEU A 122 7.12 -7.68 -12.62
CA LEU A 122 7.46 -6.29 -12.92
C LEU A 122 8.45 -5.72 -11.89
N PHE A 123 8.36 -6.15 -10.63
CA PHE A 123 9.23 -5.70 -9.54
C PHE A 123 10.51 -6.54 -9.41
N ALA A 124 10.48 -7.80 -9.85
CA ALA A 124 11.63 -8.70 -9.82
C ALA A 124 12.73 -8.33 -10.84
N SER A 125 12.40 -7.51 -11.84
CA SER A 125 13.34 -7.01 -12.85
C SER A 125 13.52 -5.51 -12.69
N HIS A 126 14.76 -5.06 -12.43
CA HIS A 126 15.08 -3.63 -12.37
C HIS A 126 14.59 -2.88 -13.61
N ALA A 127 14.79 -3.44 -14.80
CA ALA A 127 14.38 -2.81 -16.05
C ALA A 127 12.85 -2.66 -16.16
N LEU A 128 12.08 -3.69 -15.78
CA LEU A 128 10.61 -3.62 -15.80
C LEU A 128 10.09 -2.69 -14.70
N HIS A 129 10.72 -2.70 -13.54
CA HIS A 129 10.35 -1.86 -12.41
C HIS A 129 10.54 -0.38 -12.76
N SER A 130 11.71 0.01 -13.29
CA SER A 130 11.95 1.36 -13.77
C SER A 130 10.99 1.74 -14.91
N SER A 131 10.68 0.79 -15.80
CA SER A 131 9.72 1.00 -16.89
C SER A 131 8.31 1.25 -16.37
N LEU A 132 7.88 0.55 -15.32
CA LEU A 132 6.57 0.71 -14.68
C LEU A 132 6.45 2.12 -14.09
N THR A 133 7.43 2.52 -13.27
CA THR A 133 7.39 3.82 -12.61
C THR A 133 7.42 4.96 -13.64
N ARG A 134 8.23 4.84 -14.71
CA ARG A 134 8.25 5.80 -15.83
C ARG A 134 6.92 5.84 -16.57
N ALA A 135 6.32 4.70 -16.87
CA ALA A 135 5.06 4.64 -17.59
C ALA A 135 3.90 5.23 -16.77
N MET A 136 3.85 4.96 -15.46
CA MET A 136 2.85 5.55 -14.54
C MET A 136 3.00 7.06 -14.42
N GLU A 137 4.24 7.56 -14.29
CA GLU A 137 4.53 9.00 -14.30
C GLU A 137 4.04 9.67 -15.58
N MET A 138 4.39 9.12 -16.75
CA MET A 138 3.94 9.65 -18.05
C MET A 138 2.41 9.60 -18.20
N GLN A 139 1.78 8.53 -17.71
CA GLN A 139 0.34 8.37 -17.75
C GLN A 139 -0.35 9.45 -16.90
N ILE A 140 0.12 9.70 -15.67
CA ILE A 140 -0.39 10.76 -14.78
C ILE A 140 -0.24 12.13 -15.43
N ALA A 141 0.95 12.44 -15.92
CA ALA A 141 1.23 13.70 -16.58
C ALA A 141 0.31 13.93 -17.80
N HIS A 142 0.07 12.88 -18.58
CA HIS A 142 -0.83 12.95 -19.73
C HIS A 142 -2.30 13.18 -19.35
N VAL A 143 -2.83 12.38 -18.44
CA VAL A 143 -4.28 12.37 -18.17
C VAL A 143 -4.75 13.52 -17.29
N PHE A 144 -3.87 14.06 -16.44
CA PHE A 144 -4.17 15.20 -15.59
C PHE A 144 -3.55 16.51 -16.10
N ASN A 145 -3.01 16.50 -17.32
CA ASN A 145 -2.40 17.66 -17.97
C ASN A 145 -1.38 18.37 -17.06
N THR A 146 -0.45 17.59 -16.52
CA THR A 146 0.63 18.09 -15.67
C THR A 146 2.00 17.67 -16.21
N THR A 147 3.08 18.08 -15.55
CA THR A 147 4.44 17.73 -15.95
C THR A 147 4.96 16.49 -15.23
N THR A 148 5.99 15.88 -15.81
CA THR A 148 6.77 14.80 -15.18
C THR A 148 7.92 15.39 -14.34
N GLY A 149 8.51 14.61 -13.44
CA GLY A 149 9.56 15.11 -12.54
C GLY A 149 8.99 15.95 -11.38
N GLU A 150 9.89 16.61 -10.65
CA GLU A 150 9.56 17.43 -9.46
C GLU A 150 8.75 18.71 -9.76
N LYS A 151 8.46 18.99 -11.03
CA LYS A 151 7.61 20.12 -11.45
C LYS A 151 6.13 19.71 -11.59
N SER A 152 5.79 18.46 -11.26
CA SER A 152 4.42 17.99 -11.32
C SER A 152 3.51 18.82 -10.40
N ASP A 153 2.25 18.96 -10.79
CA ASP A 153 1.21 19.60 -9.97
C ASP A 153 0.57 18.61 -8.98
N VAL A 154 1.05 17.37 -8.91
CA VAL A 154 0.55 16.39 -7.94
C VAL A 154 1.27 16.63 -6.60
N ASP A 155 0.52 17.00 -5.57
CA ASP A 155 1.07 17.24 -4.23
C ASP A 155 1.24 15.94 -3.45
N VAL A 156 0.30 14.99 -3.62
CA VAL A 156 0.29 13.72 -2.88
C VAL A 156 -0.12 12.55 -3.77
N VAL A 157 0.65 11.47 -3.70
CA VAL A 157 0.24 10.14 -4.21
C VAL A 157 -0.27 9.31 -3.04
N VAL A 158 -1.54 8.92 -3.10
CA VAL A 158 -2.15 8.00 -2.14
C VAL A 158 -2.06 6.58 -2.67
N GLY A 159 -1.38 5.69 -1.96
CA GLY A 159 -1.33 4.27 -2.28
C GLY A 159 -2.34 3.47 -1.46
N LEU A 160 -2.92 2.42 -2.05
CA LEU A 160 -3.77 1.47 -1.33
C LEU A 160 -2.96 0.28 -0.79
N GLU A 161 -3.33 -0.17 0.42
CA GLU A 161 -2.72 -1.35 1.00
C GLU A 161 -3.09 -2.64 0.23
N SER A 162 -2.14 -3.52 -0.09
CA SER A 162 -0.68 -3.39 0.06
C SER A 162 0.04 -3.22 -1.28
N ARG A 163 -0.60 -3.56 -2.40
CA ARG A 163 0.06 -3.62 -3.71
C ARG A 163 0.31 -2.24 -4.30
N GLY A 164 -0.55 -1.26 -4.03
CA GLY A 164 -0.27 0.16 -4.29
C GLY A 164 1.02 0.65 -3.62
N PHE A 165 1.48 0.03 -2.52
CA PHE A 165 2.73 0.42 -1.86
C PHE A 165 3.99 -0.04 -2.58
N LEU A 166 3.87 -1.00 -3.51
CA LEU A 166 5.03 -1.51 -4.25
C LEU A 166 5.62 -0.47 -5.20
N PHE A 167 4.79 0.46 -5.69
CA PHE A 167 5.20 1.49 -6.65
C PHE A 167 4.78 2.92 -6.26
N GLY A 168 3.76 3.09 -5.42
CA GLY A 168 3.24 4.40 -5.03
C GLY A 168 4.30 5.35 -4.43
N PRO A 169 5.14 4.93 -3.47
CA PRO A 169 6.19 5.78 -2.91
C PRO A 169 7.24 6.22 -3.94
N GLN A 170 7.63 5.31 -4.84
CA GLN A 170 8.61 5.61 -5.89
C GLN A 170 8.03 6.58 -6.93
N LEU A 171 6.75 6.41 -7.25
CA LEU A 171 6.02 7.31 -8.13
C LEU A 171 5.88 8.70 -7.52
N ALA A 172 5.59 8.79 -6.22
CA ALA A 172 5.55 10.06 -5.48
C ALA A 172 6.88 10.81 -5.57
N LEU A 173 8.00 10.12 -5.30
CA LEU A 173 9.34 10.69 -5.44
C LEU A 173 9.61 11.24 -6.85
N ARG A 174 9.21 10.50 -7.90
CA ARG A 174 9.40 10.97 -9.28
C ARG A 174 8.58 12.21 -9.61
N LEU A 175 7.41 12.38 -9.00
CA LEU A 175 6.53 13.53 -9.22
C LEU A 175 6.88 14.73 -8.32
N GLY A 176 7.85 14.60 -7.40
CA GLY A 176 8.10 15.60 -6.35
C GLY A 176 6.97 15.69 -5.32
N ALA A 177 6.17 14.64 -5.19
CA ALA A 177 4.99 14.59 -4.34
C ALA A 177 5.26 13.87 -3.00
N GLY A 178 4.42 14.14 -2.00
CA GLY A 178 4.32 13.31 -0.80
C GLY A 178 3.69 11.94 -1.10
N PHE A 179 3.95 10.95 -0.26
CA PHE A 179 3.27 9.66 -0.30
C PHE A 179 2.43 9.45 0.97
N VAL A 180 1.19 8.99 0.79
CA VAL A 180 0.28 8.69 1.90
C VAL A 180 -0.32 7.28 1.74
N PRO A 181 -0.21 6.42 2.76
CA PRO A 181 -0.84 5.10 2.73
C PRO A 181 -2.30 5.16 3.18
N VAL A 182 -3.19 4.47 2.45
CA VAL A 182 -4.49 4.01 2.97
C VAL A 182 -4.36 2.55 3.39
N ARG A 183 -4.72 2.24 4.64
CA ARG A 183 -4.58 0.89 5.20
C ARG A 183 -5.90 0.37 5.76
N LYS A 184 -5.99 -0.95 5.91
CA LYS A 184 -7.11 -1.54 6.68
C LYS A 184 -7.05 -1.09 8.15
N LYS A 185 -8.21 -1.09 8.80
CA LYS A 185 -8.39 -0.68 10.20
C LYS A 185 -7.34 -1.28 11.15
N GLY A 186 -6.83 -0.44 12.04
CA GLY A 186 -5.94 -0.84 13.15
C GLY A 186 -4.46 -0.96 12.79
N LYS A 187 -4.06 -0.52 11.59
CA LYS A 187 -2.67 -0.63 11.10
C LYS A 187 -1.91 0.71 11.03
N LEU A 188 -2.61 1.83 11.20
CA LEU A 188 -2.02 3.16 11.26
C LEU A 188 -2.06 3.65 12.72
N PRO A 189 -0.97 4.23 13.24
CA PRO A 189 -0.95 4.82 14.57
C PRO A 189 -1.56 6.23 14.56
N GLY A 190 -1.86 6.75 15.75
CA GLY A 190 -2.34 8.12 15.95
C GLY A 190 -3.81 8.30 15.54
N GLU A 191 -4.19 9.56 15.34
CA GLU A 191 -5.54 9.90 14.89
C GLU A 191 -5.73 9.55 13.41
N VAL A 192 -6.87 8.95 13.09
CA VAL A 192 -7.17 8.46 11.74
C VAL A 192 -8.59 8.83 11.32
N ALA A 193 -8.72 9.30 10.08
CA ALA A 193 -9.98 9.28 9.37
C ALA A 193 -10.31 7.85 8.97
N THR A 194 -11.60 7.49 9.04
CA THR A 194 -12.09 6.14 8.77
C THR A 194 -13.19 6.17 7.72
N GLU A 195 -13.14 5.20 6.80
CA GLU A 195 -14.20 4.90 5.84
C GLU A 195 -14.57 3.43 5.86
N THR A 196 -15.87 3.18 5.93
CA THR A 196 -16.44 1.83 5.94
C THR A 196 -17.12 1.55 4.61
N PHE A 197 -16.73 0.46 3.96
CA PHE A 197 -17.31 -0.01 2.72
C PHE A 197 -18.04 -1.34 2.97
N LYS A 198 -19.38 -1.33 2.79
CA LYS A 198 -20.20 -2.52 2.95
C LYS A 198 -20.11 -3.40 1.70
N LYS A 199 -19.82 -4.68 1.90
CA LYS A 199 -19.91 -5.76 0.92
C LYS A 199 -21.21 -6.55 1.15
N GLU A 200 -21.51 -7.50 0.27
CA GLU A 200 -22.68 -8.39 0.42
C GLU A 200 -22.61 -9.21 1.72
N TYR A 201 -21.41 -9.64 2.13
CA TYR A 201 -21.20 -10.49 3.30
C TYR A 201 -20.16 -9.91 4.28
N GLY A 202 -20.22 -8.62 4.56
CA GLY A 202 -19.39 -7.98 5.57
C GLY A 202 -19.08 -6.52 5.29
N GLU A 203 -18.13 -5.96 6.04
CA GLU A 203 -17.61 -4.62 5.81
C GLU A 203 -16.08 -4.62 5.76
N ASP A 204 -15.52 -3.85 4.84
CA ASP A 204 -14.12 -3.47 4.87
C ASP A 204 -14.02 -2.06 5.46
N VAL A 205 -13.06 -1.86 6.37
CA VAL A 205 -12.80 -0.55 6.97
C VAL A 205 -11.39 -0.10 6.61
N PHE A 206 -11.30 1.06 5.98
CA PHE A 206 -10.06 1.70 5.56
C PHE A 206 -9.79 2.97 6.37
N GLN A 207 -8.51 3.25 6.60
CA GLN A 207 -8.04 4.35 7.42
C GLN A 207 -6.90 5.11 6.75
N MET A 208 -6.84 6.40 7.02
CA MET A 208 -5.77 7.33 6.66
C MET A 208 -5.51 8.22 7.88
N GLN A 209 -4.25 8.55 8.17
CA GLN A 209 -3.93 9.44 9.30
C GLN A 209 -4.54 10.82 9.06
N SER A 210 -5.11 11.42 10.10
CA SER A 210 -5.91 12.65 9.99
C SER A 210 -5.13 13.87 9.50
N ASP A 211 -3.81 13.85 9.65
CA ASP A 211 -2.87 14.89 9.23
C ASP A 211 -2.17 14.58 7.89
N ALA A 212 -2.50 13.46 7.25
CA ALA A 212 -1.79 12.99 6.07
C ALA A 212 -2.06 13.84 4.81
N ILE A 213 -3.21 14.51 4.75
CA ILE A 213 -3.61 15.36 3.64
C ILE A 213 -3.92 16.76 4.19
N GLN A 214 -3.30 17.77 3.59
CA GLN A 214 -3.61 19.17 3.86
C GLN A 214 -4.69 19.66 2.90
N LYS A 215 -5.53 20.59 3.39
CA LYS A 215 -6.62 21.16 2.61
C LYS A 215 -6.11 21.77 1.30
N GLY A 216 -6.72 21.37 0.18
CA GLY A 216 -6.43 21.89 -1.15
C GLY A 216 -5.33 21.15 -1.92
N GLN A 217 -4.59 20.23 -1.28
CA GLN A 217 -3.59 19.42 -1.98
C GLN A 217 -4.22 18.62 -3.11
N LYS A 218 -3.57 18.58 -4.26
CA LYS A 218 -3.93 17.78 -5.43
C LYS A 218 -3.44 16.36 -5.24
N VAL A 219 -4.37 15.41 -5.21
CA VAL A 219 -4.12 14.02 -4.85
C VAL A 219 -4.41 13.10 -6.04
N VAL A 220 -3.50 12.17 -6.30
CA VAL A 220 -3.75 11.02 -7.18
C VAL A 220 -3.77 9.75 -6.33
N ILE A 221 -4.81 8.93 -6.51
CA ILE A 221 -4.88 7.61 -5.88
C ILE A 221 -4.35 6.56 -6.83
N VAL A 222 -3.51 5.65 -6.32
CA VAL A 222 -2.95 4.55 -7.10
C VAL A 222 -3.13 3.20 -6.40
N ASP A 223 -3.41 2.19 -7.21
CA ASP A 223 -3.34 0.77 -6.83
C ASP A 223 -2.97 -0.07 -8.05
N ASP A 224 -2.67 -1.34 -7.87
CA ASP A 224 -2.28 -2.17 -9.00
C ASP A 224 -3.46 -2.54 -9.91
N ILE A 225 -4.56 -3.02 -9.34
CA ILE A 225 -5.72 -3.52 -10.07
C ILE A 225 -7.00 -2.93 -9.50
N ILE A 226 -7.83 -2.34 -10.36
CA ILE A 226 -9.23 -2.06 -10.01
C ILE A 226 -10.12 -3.25 -10.36
N ALA A 227 -10.76 -3.82 -9.33
CA ALA A 227 -11.76 -4.88 -9.45
C ALA A 227 -13.17 -4.30 -9.22
N THR A 228 -13.74 -4.47 -8.03
CA THR A 228 -15.08 -3.96 -7.69
C THR A 228 -15.13 -2.47 -7.37
N GLY A 229 -13.99 -1.78 -7.30
CA GLY A 229 -13.86 -0.35 -7.01
C GLY A 229 -14.02 0.06 -5.54
N GLY A 230 -14.39 -0.84 -4.63
CA GLY A 230 -14.76 -0.48 -3.25
C GLY A 230 -13.64 0.13 -2.41
N SER A 231 -12.43 -0.44 -2.47
CA SER A 231 -11.26 0.09 -1.76
C SER A 231 -10.85 1.47 -2.28
N ALA A 232 -10.84 1.65 -3.61
CA ALA A 232 -10.53 2.93 -4.24
C ALA A 232 -11.57 4.00 -3.88
N ALA A 233 -12.87 3.67 -3.89
CA ALA A 233 -13.93 4.59 -3.47
C ALA A 233 -13.76 5.03 -2.00
N ALA A 234 -13.41 4.10 -1.10
CA ALA A 234 -13.12 4.43 0.29
C ALA A 234 -11.90 5.37 0.42
N ALA A 235 -10.84 5.14 -0.37
CA ALA A 235 -9.69 6.03 -0.40
C ALA A 235 -10.04 7.44 -0.92
N GLY A 236 -10.87 7.56 -1.97
CA GLY A 236 -11.34 8.86 -2.46
C GLY A 236 -12.18 9.62 -1.44
N ASN A 237 -13.06 8.91 -0.73
CA ASN A 237 -13.82 9.48 0.38
C ASN A 237 -12.91 10.00 1.50
N LEU A 238 -11.87 9.26 1.90
CA LEU A 238 -10.88 9.69 2.90
C LEU A 238 -10.15 10.95 2.46
N VAL A 239 -9.67 11.01 1.21
CA VAL A 239 -9.01 12.20 0.66
C VAL A 239 -9.92 13.42 0.75
N ARG A 240 -11.19 13.29 0.34
CA ARG A 240 -12.16 14.38 0.45
C ARG A 240 -12.48 14.78 1.89
N LYS A 241 -12.63 13.81 2.80
CA LYS A 241 -12.85 14.07 4.24
C LYS A 241 -11.73 14.91 4.84
N LEU A 242 -10.49 14.68 4.42
CA LEU A 242 -9.32 15.45 4.87
C LEU A 242 -9.10 16.74 4.06
N GLY A 243 -9.99 17.06 3.11
CA GLY A 243 -9.96 18.31 2.35
C GLY A 243 -9.03 18.31 1.13
N GLY A 244 -8.55 17.15 0.68
CA GLY A 244 -7.78 17.02 -0.54
C GLY A 244 -8.64 17.16 -1.81
N ASN A 245 -8.03 17.67 -2.87
CA ASN A 245 -8.58 17.71 -4.22
C ASN A 245 -8.17 16.45 -4.98
N LEU A 246 -9.09 15.49 -5.10
CA LEU A 246 -8.84 14.26 -5.83
C LEU A 246 -8.82 14.50 -7.34
N LEU A 247 -7.64 14.45 -7.97
CA LEU A 247 -7.49 14.56 -9.42
C LEU A 247 -8.07 13.33 -10.14
N GLY A 248 -7.86 12.15 -9.57
CA GLY A 248 -8.37 10.90 -10.12
C GLY A 248 -7.63 9.67 -9.59
N TYR A 249 -7.96 8.54 -10.22
CA TYR A 249 -7.44 7.22 -9.91
C TYR A 249 -6.60 6.68 -11.07
N VAL A 250 -5.43 6.14 -10.76
CA VAL A 250 -4.55 5.53 -11.76
C VAL A 250 -4.14 4.13 -11.34
N PHE A 251 -4.54 3.14 -12.13
CA PHE A 251 -4.26 1.73 -11.90
C PHE A 251 -3.29 1.17 -12.94
N ILE A 252 -2.61 0.07 -12.62
CA ILE A 252 -1.83 -0.68 -13.63
C ILE A 252 -2.79 -1.40 -14.57
N MET A 253 -3.82 -2.07 -14.01
CA MET A 253 -4.79 -2.88 -14.76
C MET A 253 -6.21 -2.71 -14.21
N GLU A 254 -7.18 -3.25 -14.96
CA GLU A 254 -8.60 -3.27 -14.59
C GLU A 254 -9.24 -4.60 -14.99
N LEU A 255 -10.20 -5.02 -14.16
CA LEU A 255 -11.13 -6.11 -14.46
C LEU A 255 -12.46 -5.53 -14.95
N ASP A 256 -12.53 -5.22 -16.25
CA ASP A 256 -13.64 -4.45 -16.85
C ASP A 256 -15.03 -5.04 -16.55
N PHE A 257 -15.13 -6.37 -16.47
CA PHE A 257 -16.39 -7.09 -16.21
C PHE A 257 -16.98 -6.84 -14.82
N LEU A 258 -16.18 -6.35 -13.87
CA LEU A 258 -16.62 -6.01 -12.51
C LEU A 258 -17.11 -4.57 -12.36
N LYS A 259 -17.01 -3.76 -13.42
CA LYS A 259 -17.54 -2.39 -13.48
C LYS A 259 -17.07 -1.49 -12.34
N GLY A 260 -15.84 -1.67 -11.86
CA GLY A 260 -15.31 -0.95 -10.70
C GLY A 260 -15.34 0.58 -10.87
N ARG A 261 -15.17 1.07 -12.09
CA ARG A 261 -15.25 2.50 -12.44
C ARG A 261 -16.58 3.14 -12.05
N GLU A 262 -17.70 2.41 -12.13
CA GLU A 262 -19.03 2.94 -11.84
C GLU A 262 -19.19 3.41 -10.37
N LYS A 263 -18.29 2.97 -9.47
CA LYS A 263 -18.29 3.36 -8.05
C LYS A 263 -17.37 4.55 -7.75
N LEU A 264 -16.60 5.02 -8.72
CA LEU A 264 -15.59 6.06 -8.51
C LEU A 264 -16.13 7.42 -8.96
N ASP A 265 -15.79 8.44 -8.19
CA ASP A 265 -16.33 9.80 -8.27
C ASP A 265 -15.37 10.79 -8.96
N ALA A 266 -14.26 10.29 -9.51
CA ALA A 266 -13.23 11.06 -10.19
C ALA A 266 -12.72 10.29 -11.42
N PRO A 267 -12.02 10.95 -12.36
CA PRO A 267 -11.48 10.29 -13.56
C PRO A 267 -10.66 9.03 -13.22
N VAL A 268 -10.88 7.96 -14.01
CA VAL A 268 -10.21 6.67 -13.83
C VAL A 268 -9.38 6.31 -15.05
N HIS A 269 -8.11 6.02 -14.81
CA HIS A 269 -7.16 5.65 -15.85
C HIS A 269 -6.44 4.34 -15.50
N THR A 270 -6.20 3.53 -16.52
CA THR A 270 -5.51 2.24 -16.40
C THR A 270 -4.33 2.23 -17.37
N LEU A 271 -3.16 1.84 -16.90
CA LEU A 271 -1.96 1.83 -17.72
C LEU A 271 -2.05 0.78 -18.83
N LEU A 272 -2.44 -0.45 -18.46
CA LEU A 272 -2.61 -1.60 -19.33
C LEU A 272 -4.10 -1.92 -19.44
N THR A 273 -4.66 -1.77 -20.64
CA THR A 273 -6.09 -2.01 -20.90
C THR A 273 -6.35 -3.48 -21.17
N GLY A 274 -7.36 -4.04 -20.51
CA GLY A 274 -7.96 -5.36 -20.79
C GLY A 274 -7.03 -6.56 -20.51
N GLN A 275 -7.65 -7.69 -20.18
CA GLN A 275 -7.00 -8.99 -20.24
C GLN A 275 -7.10 -9.48 -21.70
N GLU A 276 -5.98 -9.91 -22.30
CA GLU A 276 -6.09 -10.71 -23.52
C GLU A 276 -6.78 -12.01 -23.12
N LYS A 277 -7.93 -12.28 -23.75
CA LYS A 277 -8.84 -13.37 -23.38
C LYS A 277 -8.10 -14.70 -23.17
N ALA A 278 -8.29 -15.33 -22.03
CA ALA A 278 -8.32 -16.78 -21.95
C ALA A 278 -9.71 -17.26 -22.44
N LEU A 279 -9.96 -17.20 -23.76
CA LEU A 279 -11.13 -17.83 -24.39
C LEU A 279 -10.63 -18.69 -25.55
N ASP A 280 -9.93 -19.75 -25.17
CA ASP A 280 -9.84 -21.01 -25.93
C ASP A 280 -9.85 -22.15 -24.91
N LEU A 281 -10.93 -22.23 -24.13
CA LEU A 281 -11.35 -23.49 -23.52
C LEU A 281 -12.39 -24.10 -24.47
N PRO A 282 -12.24 -25.37 -24.89
CA PRO A 282 -13.15 -25.97 -25.85
C PRO A 282 -14.59 -25.94 -25.31
N LEU A 283 -15.49 -25.39 -26.12
CA LEU A 283 -16.94 -25.41 -25.91
C LEU A 283 -17.39 -26.86 -25.75
N GLY A 284 -17.76 -27.23 -24.53
CA GLY A 284 -18.19 -28.60 -24.25
C GLY A 284 -18.57 -28.83 -22.80
N GLN A 285 -19.49 -28.04 -22.26
CA GLN A 285 -20.46 -28.47 -21.24
C GLN A 285 -21.54 -27.39 -21.11
N THR A 286 -22.77 -27.80 -21.38
CA THR A 286 -23.97 -26.96 -21.47
C THR A 286 -24.37 -26.35 -20.13
N LYS A 287 -25.09 -25.23 -20.23
CA LYS A 287 -25.62 -24.31 -19.22
C LYS A 287 -26.53 -24.89 -18.11
N GLU A 288 -26.45 -26.17 -17.78
CA GLU A 288 -27.38 -26.81 -16.82
C GLU A 288 -26.78 -27.06 -15.43
N SER A 289 -25.47 -26.93 -15.25
CA SER A 289 -24.78 -27.27 -14.00
C SER A 289 -24.51 -26.10 -13.04
N ALA A 290 -24.92 -24.87 -13.40
CA ALA A 290 -24.76 -23.69 -12.53
C ALA A 290 -26.02 -23.36 -11.70
N GLU A 291 -27.18 -23.98 -11.99
CA GLU A 291 -28.45 -23.72 -11.30
C GLU A 291 -28.75 -24.75 -10.19
N GLU A 292 -28.00 -25.86 -10.13
CA GLU A 292 -28.19 -26.92 -9.13
C GLU A 292 -27.35 -26.73 -7.85
N ALA A 293 -26.30 -25.90 -7.89
CA ALA A 293 -25.43 -25.64 -6.73
C ALA A 293 -26.00 -24.61 -5.72
N ALA A 294 -27.20 -24.06 -5.98
CA ALA A 294 -27.82 -23.00 -5.17
C ALA A 294 -29.13 -23.43 -4.47
N LYS A 295 -29.41 -24.73 -4.34
CA LYS A 295 -30.52 -25.20 -3.49
C LYS A 295 -30.02 -25.57 -2.10
N PRO A 296 -30.64 -25.05 -1.02
CA PRO A 296 -30.29 -25.44 0.34
C PRO A 296 -30.65 -26.92 0.56
N VAL A 297 -29.70 -27.67 1.10
CA VAL A 297 -29.94 -29.02 1.63
C VAL A 297 -30.90 -28.88 2.82
N THR A 298 -32.18 -29.17 2.60
CA THR A 298 -33.15 -29.33 3.68
C THR A 298 -32.85 -30.63 4.42
N ASP A 299 -32.42 -30.49 5.67
CA ASP A 299 -32.31 -31.54 6.67
C ASP A 299 -33.66 -32.25 6.82
N ALA A 300 -33.70 -33.56 6.53
CA ALA A 300 -34.86 -34.42 6.77
C ALA A 300 -34.65 -35.18 8.08
N GLY A 301 -34.83 -34.47 9.20
CA GLY A 301 -35.18 -35.09 10.47
C GLY A 301 -36.67 -35.40 10.50
N GLY A 302 -37.04 -36.68 10.62
CA GLY A 302 -38.43 -37.10 10.69
C GLY A 302 -38.60 -38.51 11.22
N ALA A 303 -38.50 -38.65 12.55
CA ALA A 303 -38.92 -39.84 13.28
C ALA A 303 -40.44 -40.05 13.15
N ALA A 304 -40.88 -41.30 12.96
CA ALA A 304 -42.25 -41.71 13.27
C ALA A 304 -42.27 -43.20 13.67
N SER A 305 -42.38 -43.43 14.98
CA SER A 305 -42.91 -44.66 15.57
C SER A 305 -44.43 -44.60 15.60
N GLN A 306 -45.10 -45.72 15.32
CA GLN A 306 -46.42 -46.22 15.82
C GLN A 306 -47.09 -47.05 14.71
N GLN A 307 -47.13 -48.38 14.83
CA GLN A 307 -48.06 -49.24 15.59
C GLN A 307 -49.12 -49.87 14.66
N GLN A 308 -49.15 -51.20 14.76
CA GLN A 308 -50.07 -52.20 14.19
C GLN A 308 -51.55 -51.94 14.52
N PRO A 309 -52.49 -52.64 13.84
CA PRO A 309 -52.80 -54.05 14.17
C PRO A 309 -52.24 -55.09 13.20
#